data_AF-A0A6M3JGJ3-F1
#
_entry.id   AF-A0A6M3JGJ3-F1
#
_cell.length_a   1.000
_cell.length_b   1.000
_cell.length_c   1.000
_cell.angle_alpha   90.00
_cell.angle_beta   90.00
_cell.angle_gamma   90.00
#
_symmetry.space_group_name_H-M   'P 1'
#
loop_
_entity.id
_entity.type
_entity.pdbx_description
1 polymer ?
#
loop_
_entity_poly.entity_id
_entity_poly.type
_entity_poly.pdbx_seq_one_letter_code
_entity_poly.pdbx_strand_id
1 'polypeptide(L)'
;MSDELRDFCNRLHEQLREKGTEIERLRECIESLACQFGIVSNGMLMSGSLSAMEEAFEILGWDDPRPAPPYMVCDEPGCLSARSCGWPSPKGYRHTCGKHYRQSDE
;
A
#
# COMPACT_ATOMS: atom_id res chain seq x y z
N MET A 1 -14.75 -27.98 -35.24
CA MET A 1 -15.17 -26.87 -34.36
C MET A 1 -15.54 -25.71 -35.28
N SER A 2 -16.79 -25.24 -35.28
CA SER A 2 -17.23 -24.18 -36.20
C SER A 2 -16.46 -22.88 -35.95
N ASP A 3 -16.21 -22.10 -37.00
CA ASP A 3 -15.49 -20.82 -36.90
C ASP A 3 -16.18 -19.85 -35.92
N GLU A 4 -17.51 -19.89 -35.87
CA GLU A 4 -18.31 -19.13 -34.88
C GLU A 4 -17.97 -19.47 -33.43
N LEU A 5 -17.76 -20.75 -33.10
CA LEU A 5 -17.41 -21.16 -31.74
C LEU A 5 -16.01 -20.69 -31.37
N ARG A 6 -15.07 -20.70 -32.33
CA ARG A 6 -13.71 -20.18 -32.14
C ARG A 6 -13.73 -18.68 -31.88
N ASP A 7 -14.49 -17.93 -32.68
CA ASP A 7 -14.63 -16.49 -32.53
C ASP A 7 -15.29 -16.12 -31.21
N PHE A 8 -16.29 -16.87 -30.77
CA PHE A 8 -16.89 -16.71 -29.45
C PHE A 8 -15.86 -16.92 -28.32
N CYS A 9 -15.11 -18.02 -28.35
CA CYS A 9 -14.08 -18.29 -27.35
C CYS A 9 -13.00 -17.19 -27.31
N ASN A 10 -12.57 -16.69 -28.46
CA ASN A 10 -11.58 -15.61 -28.54
C ASN A 10 -12.08 -14.31 -27.91
N ARG A 11 -13.34 -13.91 -28.20
CA ARG A 11 -13.94 -12.72 -27.57
C ARG A 11 -14.07 -12.87 -26.06
N LEU A 12 -14.49 -14.03 -25.59
CA LEU A 12 -14.61 -14.30 -24.15
C LEU A 12 -13.24 -14.22 -23.46
N HIS A 13 -12.19 -14.79 -24.07
CA HIS A 13 -10.83 -14.71 -23.53
C HIS A 13 -10.32 -13.27 -23.44
N GLU A 14 -10.57 -12.44 -24.47
CA GLU A 14 -10.15 -11.04 -24.42
C GLU A 14 -10.90 -10.26 -23.33
N GLN A 15 -12.22 -10.45 -23.21
CA GLN A 15 -13.01 -9.84 -22.14
C GLN A 15 -12.52 -10.24 -20.74
N LEU A 16 -12.21 -11.53 -20.54
CA LEU A 16 -11.67 -12.02 -19.26
C LEU A 16 -10.30 -11.40 -18.96
N ARG A 17 -9.45 -11.24 -19.98
CA ARG A 17 -8.14 -10.61 -19.84
C ARG A 17 -8.23 -9.13 -19.48
N GLU A 18 -9.11 -8.39 -20.17
CA GLU A 18 -9.37 -6.97 -19.87
C GLU A 18 -9.86 -6.81 -18.43
N LYS A 19 -10.81 -7.65 -18.00
CA LYS A 19 -11.30 -7.65 -16.61
C LYS A 19 -10.23 -8.02 -15.60
N GLY A 20 -9.37 -8.99 -15.90
CA GLY A 20 -8.21 -9.30 -15.05
C GLY A 20 -7.29 -8.09 -14.86
N THR A 21 -7.05 -7.33 -15.93
CA THR A 21 -6.20 -6.12 -15.87
C THR A 21 -6.85 -5.01 -15.03
N GLU A 22 -8.16 -4.82 -15.17
CA GLU A 22 -8.92 -3.84 -14.38
C GLU A 22 -8.90 -4.19 -12.88
N ILE A 23 -9.08 -5.48 -12.54
CA ILE A 23 -9.04 -5.97 -11.16
C ILE A 23 -7.66 -5.71 -10.54
N GLU A 24 -6.57 -5.98 -11.26
CA GLU A 24 -5.22 -5.76 -10.75
C GLU A 24 -4.99 -4.27 -10.45
N ARG A 25 -5.40 -3.38 -11.36
CA ARG A 25 -5.29 -1.94 -11.14
C ARG A 25 -6.10 -1.46 -9.92
N LEU A 26 -7.27 -2.02 -9.69
CA LEU A 26 -8.07 -1.71 -8.49
C LEU A 26 -7.39 -2.23 -7.22
N ARG A 27 -6.81 -3.44 -7.27
CA ARG A 27 -6.03 -4.01 -6.15
C ARG A 27 -4.85 -3.11 -5.78
N GLU A 28 -4.06 -2.66 -6.76
CA GLU A 28 -2.94 -1.73 -6.56
C GLU A 28 -3.38 -0.38 -5.95
N CYS A 29 -4.55 0.11 -6.38
CA CYS A 29 -5.15 1.32 -5.83
C CYS A 29 -5.52 1.13 -4.34
N ILE A 30 -6.17 0.02 -4.00
CA ILE A 30 -6.55 -0.32 -2.63
C ILE A 30 -5.31 -0.48 -1.75
N GLU A 31 -4.26 -1.14 -2.26
CA GLU A 31 -2.96 -1.23 -1.56
C GLU A 31 -2.37 0.17 -1.28
N SER A 32 -2.37 1.05 -2.28
CA SER A 32 -1.86 2.42 -2.12
C SER A 32 -2.65 3.20 -1.07
N LEU A 33 -3.99 3.08 -1.08
CA LEU A 33 -4.86 3.70 -0.08
C LEU A 33 -4.61 3.12 1.31
N ALA A 34 -4.50 1.79 1.43
CA ALA A 34 -4.28 1.11 2.70
C ALA A 34 -2.93 1.53 3.33
N CYS A 35 -1.88 1.65 2.52
CA CYS A 35 -0.58 2.16 2.96
C CYS A 35 -0.58 3.66 3.27
N GLN A 36 -1.44 4.45 2.63
CA GLN A 36 -1.49 5.90 2.87
C GLN A 36 -2.30 6.26 4.13
N PHE A 37 -3.38 5.54 4.40
CA PHE A 37 -4.35 5.88 5.45
C PHE A 37 -4.34 4.94 6.64
N GLY A 38 -3.67 3.79 6.55
CA GLY A 38 -3.50 2.88 7.67
C GLY A 38 -2.63 3.47 8.78
N ILE A 39 -2.83 2.98 10.00
CA ILE A 39 -2.11 3.46 11.19
C ILE A 39 -0.81 2.69 11.33
N VAL A 40 0.31 3.41 11.38
CA VAL A 40 1.62 2.81 11.68
C VAL A 40 1.97 3.03 13.14
N SER A 41 2.14 1.94 13.88
CA SER A 41 2.57 1.94 15.27
C SER A 41 3.53 0.79 15.53
N ASN A 42 4.67 1.10 16.15
CA ASN A 42 5.71 0.11 16.48
C ASN A 42 6.10 -0.81 15.31
N GLY A 43 6.23 -0.24 14.11
CA GLY A 43 6.60 -0.98 12.90
C GLY A 43 5.49 -1.84 12.30
N MET A 44 4.28 -1.76 12.85
CA MET A 44 3.10 -2.48 12.36
C MET A 44 2.14 -1.51 11.69
N LEU A 45 1.54 -1.94 10.58
CA LEU A 45 0.47 -1.29 9.86
C LEU A 45 -0.86 -1.93 10.26
N MET A 46 -1.83 -1.09 10.63
CA MET A 46 -3.14 -1.49 11.13
C MET A 46 -4.25 -0.80 10.35
N SER A 47 -5.42 -1.44 10.30
CA SER A 47 -6.64 -0.80 9.76
C SER A 47 -7.07 0.41 10.59
N GLY A 48 -6.73 0.39 11.89
CA GLY A 48 -7.19 1.37 12.86
C GLY A 48 -8.65 1.19 13.27
N SER A 49 -9.22 -0.01 13.06
CA SER A 49 -10.63 -0.32 13.33
C SER A 49 -11.60 0.59 12.55
N LEU A 50 -11.17 1.02 11.36
CA LEU A 50 -11.98 1.76 10.41
C LEU A 50 -12.55 0.77 9.41
N SER A 51 -13.87 0.67 9.29
CA SER A 51 -14.54 -0.36 8.47
C SER A 51 -14.03 -0.41 7.02
N ALA A 52 -13.80 0.74 6.39
CA ALA A 52 -13.26 0.81 5.03
C ALA A 52 -11.82 0.25 4.92
N MET A 53 -11.02 0.39 5.99
CA MET A 53 -9.66 -0.14 6.04
C MET A 53 -9.64 -1.64 6.37
N GLU A 54 -10.56 -2.11 7.20
CA GLU A 54 -10.76 -3.54 7.47
C GLU A 54 -11.15 -4.28 6.17
N GLU A 55 -12.08 -3.71 5.40
CA GLU A 55 -12.45 -4.22 4.07
C GLU A 55 -11.27 -4.18 3.09
N ALA A 56 -10.48 -3.10 3.08
CA ALA A 56 -9.28 -3.01 2.27
C ALA A 56 -8.28 -4.13 2.60
N PHE A 57 -8.05 -4.41 3.89
CA PHE A 57 -7.15 -5.49 4.33
C PHE A 57 -7.70 -6.86 3.92
N GLU A 58 -9.00 -7.08 4.06
CA GLU A 58 -9.65 -8.32 3.61
C GLU A 58 -9.48 -8.54 2.09
N ILE A 59 -9.77 -7.53 1.27
CA ILE A 59 -9.62 -7.59 -0.19
C ILE A 59 -8.15 -7.87 -0.57
N LEU A 60 -7.20 -7.26 0.14
CA LEU A 60 -5.78 -7.45 -0.10
C LEU A 60 -5.26 -8.81 0.43
N GLY A 61 -6.00 -9.47 1.31
CA GLY A 61 -5.59 -10.70 2.01
C GLY A 61 -4.51 -10.42 3.06
N TRP A 62 -4.60 -9.28 3.75
CA TRP A 62 -3.64 -8.83 4.75
C TRP A 62 -4.13 -9.11 6.17
N ASP A 63 -3.22 -9.57 7.02
CA ASP A 63 -3.46 -9.64 8.47
C ASP A 63 -3.57 -8.23 9.08
N ASP A 64 -4.34 -8.10 10.16
CA ASP A 64 -4.42 -6.88 10.98
C ASP A 64 -4.06 -7.20 12.44
N PRO A 65 -2.90 -6.76 12.96
CA PRO A 65 -1.89 -5.92 12.32
C PRO A 65 -0.90 -6.72 11.45
N ARG A 66 -0.32 -6.07 10.43
CA ARG A 66 0.81 -6.63 9.63
C ARG A 66 2.08 -5.78 9.75
N PRO A 67 3.27 -6.30 9.42
CA PRO A 67 4.47 -5.47 9.34
C PRO A 67 4.27 -4.32 8.35
N ALA A 68 4.59 -3.09 8.77
CA ALA A 68 4.57 -1.94 7.89
C ALA A 68 5.68 -2.05 6.84
N PRO A 69 5.40 -1.75 5.55
CA PRO A 69 6.43 -1.61 4.54
C PRO A 69 7.57 -0.68 5.02
N PRO A 70 8.85 -0.95 4.68
CA PRO A 70 9.98 -0.15 5.15
C PRO A 70 9.86 1.33 4.83
N TYR A 71 9.23 1.68 3.71
CA TYR A 71 9.03 3.07 3.35
C TYR A 71 8.03 3.78 4.28
N MET A 72 7.23 3.11 5.12
CA MET A 72 6.25 3.74 6.02
C MET A 72 6.80 4.02 7.42
N VAL A 73 8.00 3.54 7.73
CA VAL A 73 8.67 3.73 9.02
C VAL A 73 9.80 4.76 8.90
N CYS A 74 10.21 5.29 10.05
CA CYS A 74 11.25 6.32 10.16
C CYS A 74 12.61 5.82 9.63
N ASP A 75 13.29 6.67 8.84
CA ASP A 75 14.65 6.40 8.33
C ASP A 75 15.74 6.30 9.42
N GLU A 76 15.45 6.75 10.65
CA GLU A 76 16.43 6.67 11.74
C GLU A 76 16.63 5.21 12.18
N PRO A 77 17.89 4.71 12.23
CA PRO A 77 18.16 3.31 12.58
C PRO A 77 17.54 2.91 13.93
N GLY A 78 16.78 1.81 13.90
CA GLY A 78 16.09 1.28 15.09
C GLY A 78 14.80 2.01 15.48
N CYS A 79 14.40 3.05 14.74
CA CYS A 79 13.13 3.73 14.99
C CYS A 79 12.00 3.08 14.20
N LEU A 80 11.03 2.51 14.92
CA LEU A 80 9.82 1.88 14.34
C LEU A 80 8.61 2.82 14.30
N SER A 81 8.82 4.12 14.52
CA SER A 81 7.76 5.12 14.45
C SER A 81 7.37 5.40 12.99
N ALA A 82 6.12 5.79 12.77
CA ALA A 82 5.63 6.24 11.47
C ALA A 82 6.51 7.36 10.91
N ARG A 83 6.87 7.28 9.62
CA ARG A 83 7.49 8.41 8.93
C ARG A 83 6.51 9.59 8.85
N SER A 84 7.02 10.80 8.90
CA SER A 84 6.25 12.02 8.56
C SER A 84 6.64 12.54 7.17
N CYS A 85 6.29 13.79 6.88
CA CYS A 85 6.73 14.49 5.68
C CYS A 85 8.26 14.43 5.52
N GLY A 86 8.70 14.33 4.28
CA GLY A 86 10.12 14.36 3.97
C GLY A 86 10.71 15.76 4.11
N TRP A 87 12.01 15.82 4.37
CA TRP A 87 12.75 17.07 4.57
C TRP A 87 14.19 16.97 4.03
N PRO A 88 14.78 18.09 3.58
CA PRO A 88 16.16 18.11 3.12
C PRO A 88 17.12 18.06 4.31
N SER A 89 17.96 17.02 4.39
CA SER A 89 19.02 16.90 5.39
C SER A 89 20.42 17.12 4.77
N PRO A 90 21.46 17.37 5.58
CA PRO A 90 22.84 17.42 5.09
C PRO A 90 23.31 16.14 4.36
N LYS A 91 22.67 14.99 4.62
CA LYS A 91 22.99 13.70 4.00
C LYS A 91 22.03 13.32 2.85
N GLY A 92 21.16 14.23 2.42
CA GLY A 92 20.14 13.99 1.39
C GLY A 92 18.71 14.14 1.92
N TYR A 93 17.73 13.86 1.08
CA TYR A 93 16.31 13.93 1.45
C TYR A 93 15.96 12.76 2.40
N ARG A 94 15.33 13.06 3.54
CA ARG A 94 15.01 12.07 4.59
C ARG A 94 13.52 12.08 4.94
N HIS A 95 13.01 10.92 5.37
CA HIS A 95 11.66 10.69 5.88
C HIS A 95 11.73 10.15 7.31
N THR A 96 11.92 11.05 8.27
CA THR A 96 11.96 10.69 9.68
C THR A 96 10.58 10.83 10.34
N CYS A 97 10.41 10.29 11.55
CA CYS A 97 9.23 10.59 12.36
C CYS A 97 9.28 12.04 12.89
N GLY A 98 8.14 12.55 13.37
CA GLY A 98 8.03 13.92 13.89
C GLY A 98 8.91 14.21 15.13
N LYS A 99 9.43 13.19 15.82
CA LYS A 99 10.43 13.37 16.89
C LYS A 99 11.81 13.66 16.31
N HIS A 100 12.28 12.81 15.40
CA HIS A 100 13.60 12.97 14.77
C HIS A 100 13.65 14.16 13.82
N TYR A 101 12.53 14.53 13.19
CA TYR A 101 12.43 15.77 12.40
C TYR A 101 12.69 17.02 13.26
N ARG A 102 12.11 17.10 14.46
CA ARG A 102 12.34 18.24 15.36
C ARG A 102 13.77 18.31 15.90
N GLN A 103 14.42 17.15 16.06
CA GLN A 103 15.81 17.09 16.52
C GLN A 103 16.83 17.47 15.42
N SER A 104 16.44 17.42 14.15
CA SER A 104 17.31 17.84 13.05
C SER A 104 17.21 19.33 12.72
N ASP A 105 16.17 20.01 13.21
CA ASP A 105 15.95 21.45 13.03
C ASP A 105 16.62 22.30 14.15
N GLU A 106 17.25 21.65 15.14
CA GLU A 106 18.05 22.25 16.22
C GLU A 106 19.55 22.20 15.91
#